data_AF-D7M4W4-F1
#
_entry.id   AF-D7M4W4-F1
#
_cell.length_a   1.000
_cell.length_b   1.000
_cell.length_c   1.000
_cell.angle_alpha   90.00
_cell.angle_beta   90.00
_cell.angle_gamma   90.00
#
_symmetry.space_group_name_H-M   'P 1'
#
loop_
_entity.id
_entity.type
_entity.pdbx_description
1 polymer ?
#
loop_
_entity_poly.entity_id
_entity_poly.type
_entity_poly.pdbx_seq_one_letter_code
_entity_poly.pdbx_strand_id
1 'polypeptide(L)'
;MVRLFKSRHTTSHSFKIDNFSLLKKYGIEKVESSVFDLAGHKWTLSVYPNGHKSAKGTHVSIFLMNQVSVNVLLTYKLFVVSQLERKWHSKSKDQFDTNPEPSTEGFYEFITLADLKRNGYLIGVKFYEIEPANPGTAECFSLIEKPLNHKVTWMMSKFSSFNPGKVHQSNEFVVGTRKWRIEVHPRGYNEEKDKSFSVYLSAEGFVKNAPNTKTYARFKLRVLDQVSWNHAERAGTEWFDAEPEQSGFADFMPLGKLDEPYLVKDKLYVGVEFEVISTTNYC
;
A
#
# COMPACT_ATOMS: atom_id res chain seq x y z
N MET A 1 20.16 -3.69 12.94
CA MET A 1 20.99 -2.81 12.07
C MET A 1 20.36 -1.44 11.87
N VAL A 2 19.08 -1.36 11.46
CA VAL A 2 18.36 -0.07 11.25
C VAL A 2 18.37 0.82 12.50
N ARG A 3 18.01 0.32 13.69
CA ARG A 3 18.09 1.07 14.95
C ARG A 3 19.48 1.66 15.26
N LEU A 4 20.54 0.86 15.10
CA LEU A 4 21.92 1.31 15.32
C LEU A 4 22.33 2.37 14.29
N PHE A 5 21.95 2.19 13.03
CA PHE A 5 22.14 3.19 11.98
C PHE A 5 21.46 4.51 12.36
N LYS A 6 20.19 4.46 12.80
CA LYS A 6 19.42 5.63 13.20
C LYS A 6 20.03 6.39 14.38
N SER A 7 20.54 5.69 15.39
CA SER A 7 21.22 6.34 16.52
C SER A 7 22.43 7.21 16.09
N ARG A 8 23.04 6.92 14.94
CA ARG A 8 24.18 7.66 14.38
C ARG A 8 23.80 8.68 13.31
N HIS A 9 22.55 8.67 12.87
CA HIS A 9 22.05 9.47 11.75
C HIS A 9 20.67 10.06 12.08
N THR A 10 20.59 10.83 13.17
CA THR A 10 19.35 11.44 13.67
C THR A 10 18.70 12.40 12.66
N THR A 11 19.48 13.03 11.78
CA THR A 11 19.00 13.90 10.69
C THR A 11 18.61 13.15 9.40
N SER A 12 18.34 11.84 9.50
CA SER A 12 17.95 11.02 8.36
C SER A 12 16.60 10.37 8.55
N HIS A 13 15.87 10.20 7.45
CA HIS A 13 14.75 9.26 7.33
C HIS A 13 15.22 8.02 6.56
N SER A 14 14.69 6.84 6.89
CA SER A 14 15.11 5.59 6.24
C SER A 14 13.90 4.73 5.91
N PHE A 15 13.87 4.28 4.66
CA PHE A 15 12.83 3.46 4.08
C PHE A 15 13.42 2.12 3.65
N LYS A 16 13.19 1.09 4.44
CA LYS A 16 13.62 -0.26 4.12
C LYS A 16 12.54 -0.92 3.27
N ILE A 17 12.95 -1.53 2.16
CA ILE A 17 12.06 -2.33 1.33
C ILE A 17 12.54 -3.78 1.39
N ASP A 18 11.75 -4.61 2.05
CA ASP A 18 11.98 -6.05 2.15
C ASP A 18 11.39 -6.78 0.94
N ASN A 19 11.93 -7.96 0.65
CA ASN A 19 11.48 -8.85 -0.43
C ASN A 19 11.36 -8.16 -1.79
N PHE A 20 12.39 -7.40 -2.18
CA PHE A 20 12.41 -6.63 -3.43
C PHE A 20 12.08 -7.45 -4.70
N SER A 21 12.38 -8.75 -4.69
CA SER A 21 12.00 -9.68 -5.78
C SER A 21 10.49 -9.80 -5.97
N LEU A 22 9.69 -9.69 -4.90
CA LEU A 22 8.23 -9.73 -4.97
C LEU A 22 7.65 -8.51 -5.68
N LEU A 23 8.29 -7.35 -5.56
CA LEU A 23 7.86 -6.14 -6.29
C LEU A 23 7.86 -6.40 -7.79
N LYS A 24 8.90 -7.07 -8.30
CA LYS A 24 8.97 -7.46 -9.71
C LYS A 24 7.95 -8.55 -10.05
N LYS A 25 7.79 -9.57 -9.19
CA LYS A 25 6.82 -10.66 -9.38
C LYS A 25 5.38 -10.14 -9.55
N TYR A 26 5.01 -9.12 -8.78
CA TYR A 26 3.67 -8.53 -8.78
C TYR A 26 3.55 -7.26 -9.64
N GLY A 27 4.59 -6.92 -10.42
CA GLY A 27 4.55 -5.79 -11.34
C GLY A 27 4.41 -4.43 -10.64
N ILE A 28 4.91 -4.30 -9.41
CA ILE A 28 4.88 -3.06 -8.64
C ILE A 28 5.82 -2.03 -9.29
N GLU A 29 5.24 -0.97 -9.85
CA GLU A 29 6.00 0.09 -10.51
C GLU A 29 6.64 1.05 -9.51
N LYS A 30 5.88 1.44 -8.47
CA LYS A 30 6.26 2.46 -7.49
C LYS A 30 5.88 2.00 -6.08
N VAL A 31 6.73 2.29 -5.11
CA VAL A 31 6.47 2.15 -3.69
C VAL A 31 6.74 3.50 -3.02
N GLU A 32 5.86 3.93 -2.13
CA GLU A 32 5.97 5.21 -1.43
C GLU A 32 6.12 4.97 0.08
N SER A 33 6.91 5.82 0.74
CA SER A 33 6.99 5.85 2.20
C SER A 33 5.71 6.41 2.82
N SER A 34 5.58 6.35 4.16
CA SER A 34 4.67 7.29 4.83
C SER A 34 5.17 8.73 4.73
N VAL A 35 4.29 9.69 5.03
CA VAL A 35 4.71 11.08 5.22
C VAL A 35 5.56 11.17 6.50
N PHE A 36 6.77 11.68 6.38
CA PHE A 36 7.68 11.86 7.52
C PHE A 36 8.09 13.32 7.69
N ASP A 37 8.27 13.73 8.95
CA ASP A 37 8.77 15.04 9.32
C ASP A 37 10.30 15.00 9.43
N LEU A 38 10.98 15.85 8.67
CA LEU A 38 12.43 16.01 8.72
C LEU A 38 12.80 17.43 8.30
N ALA A 39 13.78 18.03 8.98
CA ALA A 39 14.21 19.41 8.71
C ALA A 39 13.07 20.46 8.80
N GLY A 40 12.04 20.22 9.63
CA GLY A 40 10.89 21.12 9.78
C GLY A 40 9.85 21.03 8.65
N HIS A 41 10.00 20.07 7.73
CA HIS A 41 9.11 19.89 6.59
C HIS A 41 8.60 18.45 6.49
N LYS A 42 7.49 18.28 5.77
CA LYS A 42 6.86 16.99 5.50
C LYS A 42 7.29 16.46 4.13
N TRP A 43 7.76 15.23 4.12
CA TRP A 43 8.33 14.59 2.94
C TRP A 43 7.77 13.19 2.72
N THR A 44 7.88 12.72 1.49
CA THR A 44 7.65 11.32 1.10
C THR A 44 8.80 10.87 0.19
N LEU A 45 9.21 9.61 0.32
CA LEU A 45 10.12 8.95 -0.60
C LEU A 45 9.32 8.10 -1.59
N SER A 46 9.63 8.23 -2.88
CA SER A 46 9.10 7.36 -3.93
C SER A 46 10.25 6.53 -4.52
N VAL A 47 10.08 5.22 -4.50
CA VAL A 47 11.04 4.26 -5.04
C VAL A 47 10.40 3.54 -6.21
N TYR A 48 11.10 3.53 -7.35
CA TYR A 48 10.72 2.75 -8.53
C TYR A 48 11.63 1.54 -8.64
N PRO A 49 11.18 0.35 -8.18
CA PRO A 49 12.04 -0.81 -8.00
C PRO A 49 12.68 -1.30 -9.29
N ASN A 50 11.98 -1.11 -10.41
CA ASN A 50 12.43 -1.51 -11.75
C ASN A 50 12.65 -0.30 -12.66
N GLY A 51 12.93 0.87 -12.08
CA GLY A 51 13.27 2.10 -12.79
C GLY A 51 12.08 2.86 -13.33
N HIS A 52 12.29 4.15 -13.54
CA HIS A 52 11.30 5.10 -14.04
C HIS A 52 11.79 5.79 -15.32
N LYS A 53 10.88 6.06 -16.26
CA LYS A 53 11.18 6.67 -17.58
C LYS A 53 12.41 6.04 -18.26
N SER A 54 13.46 6.81 -18.53
CA SER A 54 14.68 6.38 -19.22
C SER A 54 15.43 5.25 -18.52
N ALA A 55 15.21 5.05 -17.21
CA ALA A 55 15.88 4.03 -16.42
C ALA A 55 15.08 2.72 -16.28
N LYS A 56 13.94 2.59 -16.96
CA LYS A 56 13.05 1.42 -16.83
C LYS A 56 13.80 0.13 -17.22
N GLY A 57 13.84 -0.83 -16.30
CA GLY A 57 14.50 -2.13 -16.46
C GLY A 57 16.02 -2.13 -16.28
N THR A 58 16.66 -0.99 -15.97
CA THR A 58 18.13 -0.91 -15.84
C THR A 58 18.58 -0.51 -14.43
N HIS A 59 17.91 0.47 -13.82
CA HIS A 59 18.25 1.00 -12.50
C HIS A 59 17.04 1.04 -11.57
N VAL A 60 17.29 1.16 -10.26
CA VAL A 60 16.31 1.67 -9.31
C VAL A 60 16.31 3.20 -9.40
N SER A 61 15.12 3.80 -9.45
CA SER A 61 14.96 5.26 -9.36
C SER A 61 14.43 5.64 -7.97
N ILE A 62 14.95 6.72 -7.39
CA ILE A 62 14.58 7.18 -6.06
C ILE A 62 14.34 8.68 -6.11
N PHE A 63 13.21 9.10 -5.57
CA PHE A 63 12.79 10.49 -5.51
C PHE A 63 12.32 10.87 -4.11
N LEU A 64 12.52 12.14 -3.79
CA LEU A 64 12.02 12.81 -2.59
C LEU A 64 10.97 13.83 -3.04
N MET A 65 9.84 13.87 -2.35
CA MET A 65 8.74 14.77 -2.64
C MET A 65 8.37 15.54 -1.37
N ASN A 66 8.26 16.87 -1.46
CA ASN A 66 7.70 17.68 -0.38
C ASN A 66 6.17 17.58 -0.40
N GLN A 67 5.54 17.56 0.78
CA GLN A 67 4.07 17.53 0.89
C GLN A 67 3.45 18.93 0.88
N VAL A 68 4.26 19.94 1.20
CA VAL A 68 3.92 21.36 1.18
C VAL A 68 5.10 22.15 0.64
N SER A 69 4.86 23.33 0.09
CA SER A 69 5.90 24.19 -0.48
C SER A 69 6.98 24.50 0.55
N VAL A 70 8.24 24.35 0.14
CA VAL A 70 9.42 24.59 0.97
C VAL A 70 10.05 25.87 0.47
N ASN A 71 10.13 26.91 1.31
CA ASN A 71 10.68 28.23 0.94
C ASN A 71 12.10 28.45 1.49
N VAL A 72 12.82 27.36 1.71
CA VAL A 72 14.18 27.35 2.24
C VAL A 72 15.05 26.47 1.36
N LEU A 73 16.30 26.88 1.17
CA LEU A 73 17.26 26.12 0.39
C LEU A 73 17.78 24.97 1.26
N LEU A 74 17.49 23.74 0.85
CA LEU A 74 17.88 22.55 1.59
C LEU A 74 18.83 21.66 0.79
N THR A 75 19.98 21.35 1.38
CA THR A 75 20.89 20.34 0.85
C THR A 75 20.53 18.97 1.41
N TYR A 76 20.33 18.00 0.52
CA TYR A 76 19.96 16.64 0.89
C TYR A 76 20.77 15.59 0.14
N LYS A 77 20.88 14.42 0.76
CA LYS A 77 21.54 13.24 0.21
C LYS A 77 20.63 12.04 0.29
N LEU A 78 20.34 11.48 -0.88
CA LEU A 78 19.71 10.17 -1.00
C LEU A 78 20.80 9.09 -0.89
N PHE A 79 20.47 8.00 -0.21
CA PHE A 79 21.40 6.89 -0.01
C PHE A 79 20.70 5.53 -0.10
N VAL A 80 21.50 4.53 -0.48
CA VAL A 80 21.19 3.11 -0.47
C VAL A 80 22.33 2.40 0.26
N VAL A 81 21.99 1.65 1.31
CA VAL A 81 22.94 0.93 2.15
C VAL A 81 22.69 -0.56 2.04
N SER A 82 23.72 -1.30 1.66
CA SER A 82 23.73 -2.76 1.73
C SER A 82 23.68 -3.20 3.19
N GLN A 83 22.70 -4.02 3.55
CA GLN A 83 22.59 -4.57 4.90
C GLN A 83 23.54 -5.75 5.15
N LEU A 84 24.14 -6.31 4.09
CA LEU A 84 25.08 -7.42 4.20
C LEU A 84 26.54 -6.92 4.20
N GLU A 85 26.89 -6.01 3.30
CA GLU A 85 28.29 -5.67 3.02
C GLU A 85 28.73 -4.30 3.58
N ARG A 86 27.86 -3.60 4.32
CA ARG A 86 28.07 -2.20 4.77
C ARG A 86 28.55 -1.27 3.64
N LYS A 87 28.18 -1.55 2.39
CA LYS A 87 28.44 -0.69 1.23
C LYS A 87 27.38 0.39 1.13
N TRP A 88 27.82 1.60 0.77
CA TRP A 88 26.98 2.79 0.66
C TRP A 88 27.03 3.31 -0.77
N HIS A 89 25.87 3.47 -1.38
CA HIS A 89 25.69 4.25 -2.60
C HIS A 89 24.90 5.49 -2.24
N SER A 90 25.36 6.66 -2.69
CA SER A 90 24.68 7.90 -2.35
C SER A 90 24.87 8.95 -3.41
N LYS A 91 23.83 9.76 -3.63
CA LYS A 91 23.86 10.89 -4.54
C LYS A 91 23.28 12.10 -3.81
N SER A 92 23.98 13.21 -3.89
CA SER A 92 23.57 14.48 -3.28
C SER A 92 22.93 15.39 -4.32
N LYS A 93 22.02 16.24 -3.87
CA LYS A 93 21.58 17.42 -4.60
C LYS A 93 21.71 18.64 -3.69
N ASP A 94 22.15 19.74 -4.28
CA ASP A 94 22.50 20.95 -3.54
C ASP A 94 21.29 21.85 -3.28
N GLN A 95 20.25 21.79 -4.12
CA GLN A 95 19.05 22.60 -4.00
C GLN A 95 17.80 21.76 -4.33
N PHE A 96 16.77 21.89 -3.49
CA PHE A 96 15.41 21.49 -3.80
C PHE A 96 14.66 22.76 -4.21
N ASP A 97 14.22 22.87 -5.47
CA ASP A 97 13.66 24.11 -6.00
C ASP A 97 12.29 24.45 -5.38
N THR A 98 12.14 25.73 -5.03
CA THR A 98 11.02 26.28 -4.27
C THR A 98 9.95 26.79 -5.22
N ASN A 99 9.27 25.88 -5.90
CA ASN A 99 8.05 26.23 -6.62
C ASN A 99 6.86 26.36 -5.64
N PRO A 100 5.83 27.16 -5.98
CA PRO A 100 4.64 27.30 -5.14
C PRO A 100 3.88 25.97 -4.95
N GLU A 101 4.14 24.95 -5.78
CA GLU A 101 3.52 23.63 -5.70
C GLU A 101 4.51 22.56 -5.20
N PRO A 102 4.02 21.47 -4.56
CA PRO A 102 4.80 20.27 -4.30
C PRO A 102 5.59 19.81 -5.53
N SER A 103 6.89 19.64 -5.36
CA SER A 103 7.81 19.17 -6.40
C SER A 103 8.40 17.81 -6.02
N THR A 104 8.94 17.12 -7.02
CA THR A 104 9.56 15.81 -6.82
C THR A 104 10.95 15.85 -7.42
N GLU A 105 11.95 15.58 -6.59
CA GLU A 105 13.35 15.59 -7.00
C GLU A 105 14.07 14.30 -6.64
N GLY A 106 14.94 13.84 -7.55
CA GLY A 106 15.67 12.61 -7.33
C GLY A 106 16.49 12.20 -8.53
N PHE A 107 16.68 10.89 -8.66
CA PHE A 107 17.54 10.30 -9.67
C PHE A 107 16.83 9.14 -10.36
N TYR A 108 16.73 9.22 -11.69
CA TYR A 108 16.25 8.11 -12.52
C TYR A 108 17.20 6.91 -12.42
N GLU A 109 18.51 7.14 -12.48
CA GLU A 109 19.52 6.08 -12.47
C GLU A 109 20.26 6.07 -11.12
N PHE A 110 19.63 5.64 -10.03
CA PHE A 110 20.26 5.71 -8.71
C PHE A 110 21.30 4.60 -8.49
N ILE A 111 20.88 3.34 -8.60
CA ILE A 111 21.70 2.13 -8.48
C ILE A 111 21.27 1.11 -9.54
N THR A 112 22.22 0.38 -10.12
CA THR A 112 21.89 -0.63 -11.13
C THR A 112 21.09 -1.79 -10.52
N LEU A 113 20.20 -2.40 -11.29
CA LEU A 113 19.48 -3.61 -10.82
C LEU A 113 20.43 -4.79 -10.58
N ALA A 114 21.60 -4.82 -11.24
CA ALA A 114 22.61 -5.86 -11.05
C ALA A 114 23.24 -5.77 -9.66
N ASP A 115 23.56 -4.56 -9.20
CA ASP A 115 24.07 -4.33 -7.85
C ASP A 115 22.98 -4.61 -6.81
N LEU A 116 21.73 -4.23 -7.09
CA LEU A 116 20.62 -4.43 -6.16
C LEU A 116 20.25 -5.91 -5.92
N LYS A 117 20.49 -6.80 -6.88
CA LYS A 117 20.24 -8.23 -6.69
C LYS A 117 21.17 -8.90 -5.68
N ARG A 118 22.31 -8.28 -5.36
CA ARG A 118 23.37 -8.94 -4.60
C ARG A 118 23.20 -8.83 -3.08
N ASN A 119 22.62 -7.76 -2.53
CA ASN A 119 22.72 -7.51 -1.09
C ASN A 119 21.54 -6.73 -0.46
N GLY A 120 20.50 -7.37 0.11
CA GLY A 120 19.33 -6.69 0.71
C GLY A 120 19.56 -5.26 1.24
N TYR A 121 18.78 -4.29 0.75
CA TYR A 121 19.13 -2.85 0.80
C TYR A 121 18.20 -2.02 1.70
N LEU A 122 18.75 -0.98 2.33
CA LEU A 122 18.03 0.09 3.02
C LEU A 122 18.13 1.36 2.17
N ILE A 123 17.00 1.98 1.84
CA ILE A 123 16.96 3.26 1.14
C ILE A 123 16.75 4.39 2.17
N GLY A 124 17.22 5.60 1.93
CA GLY A 124 16.95 6.72 2.83
C GLY A 124 17.40 8.08 2.32
N VAL A 125 17.06 9.10 3.10
CA VAL A 125 17.41 10.49 2.86
C VAL A 125 18.02 11.10 4.11
N LYS A 126 19.03 11.96 3.95
CA LYS A 126 19.64 12.76 5.00
C LYS A 126 19.70 14.22 4.57
N PHE A 127 19.32 15.13 5.47
CA PHE A 127 19.51 16.56 5.29
C PHE A 127 20.76 17.05 6.04
N TYR A 128 21.38 18.12 5.52
CA TYR A 128 22.54 18.79 6.10
C TYR A 128 22.18 20.19 6.60
N GLU A 129 23.00 20.71 7.52
CA GLU A 129 23.03 22.14 7.89
C GLU A 129 21.74 22.73 8.49
N ILE A 130 20.89 21.89 9.08
CA ILE A 130 19.69 22.32 9.80
C ILE A 130 19.73 21.69 11.20
N GLU A 131 19.48 22.48 12.24
CA GLU A 131 19.29 21.95 13.58
C GLU A 131 18.06 21.01 13.58
N PRO A 132 18.20 19.73 13.96
CA PRO A 132 17.08 18.81 13.90
C PRO A 132 16.05 19.19 14.97
N ALA A 133 14.87 19.65 14.54
CA ALA A 133 13.75 19.83 15.45
C ALA A 133 13.18 18.48 15.94
N ASN A 134 13.32 17.39 15.17
CA ASN A 134 13.01 16.01 15.58
C ASN A 134 13.89 14.98 14.83
N PRO A 135 14.25 13.83 15.44
CA PRO A 135 14.94 12.75 14.72
C PRO A 135 14.05 12.15 13.62
N GLY A 136 14.63 11.87 12.45
CA GLY A 136 13.89 11.24 11.36
C GLY A 136 13.53 9.78 11.66
N THR A 137 12.39 9.34 11.14
CA THR A 137 11.86 7.98 11.36
C THR A 137 12.56 6.92 10.51
N ALA A 138 12.41 5.66 10.87
CA ALA A 138 12.68 4.55 9.97
C ALA A 138 11.43 3.68 9.83
N GLU A 139 11.18 3.24 8.61
CA GLU A 139 10.06 2.37 8.28
C GLU A 139 10.48 1.25 7.34
N CYS A 140 9.75 0.16 7.43
CA CYS A 140 10.02 -1.10 6.76
C CYS A 140 8.76 -1.52 5.99
N PHE A 141 8.84 -1.44 4.66
CA PHE A 141 7.83 -1.92 3.73
C PHE A 141 8.13 -3.37 3.34
N SER A 142 7.10 -4.21 3.29
CA SER A 142 7.20 -5.59 2.81
C SER A 142 5.94 -6.02 2.07
N LEU A 143 6.09 -6.86 1.04
CA LEU A 143 4.99 -7.65 0.50
C LEU A 143 4.90 -9.00 1.21
N ILE A 144 3.68 -9.38 1.58
CA ILE A 144 3.36 -10.65 2.24
C ILE A 144 2.39 -11.41 1.32
N GLU A 145 2.85 -12.52 0.77
CA GLU A 145 1.98 -13.48 0.08
C GLU A 145 1.18 -14.28 1.11
N LYS A 146 -0.11 -14.51 0.83
CA LYS A 146 -1.04 -15.25 1.71
C LYS A 146 -0.87 -14.87 3.20
N PRO A 147 -1.10 -13.59 3.56
CA PRO A 147 -0.94 -13.13 4.92
C PRO A 147 -1.77 -13.93 5.95
N LEU A 148 -1.46 -13.77 7.23
CA LEU A 148 -2.34 -14.30 8.28
C LEU A 148 -3.76 -13.74 8.09
N ASN A 149 -4.77 -14.59 8.26
CA ASN A 149 -6.18 -14.28 8.00
C ASN A 149 -6.46 -13.83 6.55
N HIS A 150 -5.67 -14.30 5.57
CA HIS A 150 -5.88 -13.97 4.16
C HIS A 150 -7.24 -14.41 3.61
N LYS A 151 -8.02 -15.26 4.30
CA LYS A 151 -9.40 -15.59 3.90
C LYS A 151 -10.34 -15.16 5.01
N VAL A 152 -11.29 -14.29 4.67
CA VAL A 152 -12.34 -13.85 5.57
C VAL A 152 -13.68 -14.03 4.88
N THR A 153 -14.64 -14.58 5.61
CA THR A 153 -16.01 -14.79 5.13
C THR A 153 -16.98 -14.13 6.11
N TRP A 154 -17.89 -13.35 5.57
CA TRP A 154 -19.00 -12.74 6.25
C TRP A 154 -20.29 -13.48 5.90
N MET A 155 -20.96 -14.01 6.92
CA MET A 155 -22.29 -14.58 6.81
C MET A 155 -23.33 -13.46 7.03
N MET A 156 -24.09 -13.15 6.00
CA MET A 156 -25.28 -12.30 6.06
C MET A 156 -26.49 -13.19 6.37
N SER A 157 -26.83 -13.32 7.65
CA SER A 157 -28.04 -14.04 8.07
C SER A 157 -29.28 -13.15 7.95
N LYS A 158 -30.42 -13.74 7.58
CA LYS A 158 -31.67 -13.01 7.34
C LYS A 158 -31.49 -11.94 6.26
N PHE A 159 -30.90 -12.30 5.12
CA PHE A 159 -30.57 -11.38 4.04
C PHE A 159 -31.77 -10.52 3.61
N SER A 160 -32.97 -11.10 3.59
CA SER A 160 -34.24 -10.43 3.31
C SER A 160 -34.56 -9.24 4.23
N SER A 161 -33.97 -9.19 5.43
CA SER A 161 -34.16 -8.09 6.39
C SER A 161 -33.23 -6.90 6.17
N PHE A 162 -32.22 -7.03 5.30
CA PHE A 162 -31.31 -5.94 4.98
C PHE A 162 -32.05 -4.88 4.15
N ASN A 163 -31.83 -3.60 4.47
CA ASN A 163 -32.39 -2.53 3.64
C ASN A 163 -31.73 -2.55 2.26
N PRO A 164 -32.46 -2.84 1.18
CA PRO A 164 -31.86 -3.05 -0.13
C PRO A 164 -31.26 -1.77 -0.75
N GLY A 165 -31.72 -0.60 -0.34
CA GLY A 165 -31.26 0.70 -0.83
C GLY A 165 -30.10 1.28 -0.04
N LYS A 166 -29.53 0.54 0.92
CA LYS A 166 -28.40 0.97 1.74
C LYS A 166 -27.21 0.03 1.58
N VAL A 167 -26.04 0.62 1.76
CA VAL A 167 -24.78 -0.09 1.95
C VAL A 167 -24.79 -0.86 3.28
N HIS A 168 -24.20 -2.04 3.28
CA HIS A 168 -23.97 -2.83 4.49
C HIS A 168 -22.55 -3.35 4.54
N GLN A 169 -21.99 -3.39 5.74
CA GLN A 169 -20.60 -3.77 5.95
C GLN A 169 -20.48 -4.93 6.95
N SER A 170 -19.48 -5.77 6.74
CA SER A 170 -19.08 -6.78 7.72
C SER A 170 -18.53 -6.13 8.99
N ASN A 171 -18.30 -6.96 10.01
CA ASN A 171 -17.41 -6.58 11.11
C ASN A 171 -16.02 -6.24 10.56
N GLU A 172 -15.31 -5.35 11.27
CA GLU A 172 -13.91 -5.02 10.97
C GLU A 172 -13.03 -6.25 11.20
N PHE A 173 -12.07 -6.45 10.32
CA PHE A 173 -11.02 -7.44 10.48
C PHE A 173 -9.67 -6.86 10.04
N VAL A 174 -8.57 -7.48 10.49
CA VAL A 174 -7.21 -7.01 10.22
C VAL A 174 -6.48 -8.01 9.36
N VAL A 175 -5.87 -7.53 8.28
CA VAL A 175 -4.92 -8.26 7.44
C VAL A 175 -3.73 -7.35 7.20
N GLY A 176 -2.52 -7.84 7.51
CA GLY A 176 -1.33 -7.01 7.53
C GLY A 176 -1.40 -5.96 8.65
N THR A 177 -1.19 -4.69 8.29
CA THR A 177 -1.29 -3.54 9.22
C THR A 177 -2.57 -2.73 9.05
N ARG A 178 -3.47 -3.17 8.16
CA ARG A 178 -4.68 -2.44 7.78
C ARG A 178 -5.94 -3.15 8.26
N LYS A 179 -6.93 -2.33 8.61
CA LYS A 179 -8.29 -2.72 8.99
C LYS A 179 -9.17 -2.68 7.75
N TRP A 180 -10.00 -3.70 7.61
CA TRP A 180 -10.80 -3.93 6.42
C TRP A 180 -12.23 -4.26 6.79
N ARG A 181 -13.15 -4.00 5.86
CA ARG A 181 -14.52 -4.51 5.87
C ARG A 181 -14.87 -5.04 4.49
N ILE A 182 -15.74 -6.04 4.44
CA ILE A 182 -16.45 -6.39 3.22
C ILE A 182 -17.67 -5.49 3.15
N GLU A 183 -17.83 -4.78 2.04
CA GLU A 183 -18.96 -3.89 1.78
C GLU A 183 -19.85 -4.50 0.69
N VAL A 184 -21.16 -4.46 0.91
CA VAL A 184 -22.18 -5.02 0.02
C VAL A 184 -23.27 -4.01 -0.24
N HIS A 185 -23.66 -3.87 -1.50
CA HIS A 185 -24.85 -3.14 -1.93
C HIS A 185 -25.86 -4.14 -2.48
N PRO A 186 -26.89 -4.53 -1.69
CA PRO A 186 -27.78 -5.64 -2.05
C PRO A 186 -28.54 -5.45 -3.37
N ARG A 187 -28.87 -4.20 -3.73
CA ARG A 187 -29.44 -3.84 -5.04
C ARG A 187 -28.51 -2.94 -5.86
N GLY A 188 -27.20 -3.10 -5.70
CA GLY A 188 -26.24 -2.48 -6.59
C GLY A 188 -25.81 -1.07 -6.21
N TYR A 189 -24.69 -0.64 -6.80
CA TYR A 189 -24.05 0.65 -6.56
C TYR A 189 -23.78 1.38 -7.89
N ASN A 190 -23.82 2.71 -7.87
CA ASN A 190 -23.63 3.58 -9.05
C ASN A 190 -24.51 3.15 -10.25
N GLU A 191 -23.91 2.91 -11.42
CA GLU A 191 -24.57 2.59 -12.68
C GLU A 191 -25.24 1.20 -12.70
N GLU A 192 -24.90 0.36 -11.72
CA GLU A 192 -25.40 -1.02 -11.54
C GLU A 192 -26.53 -1.13 -10.53
N LYS A 193 -27.04 0.01 -10.06
CA LYS A 193 -28.21 0.07 -9.19
C LYS A 193 -29.41 -0.64 -9.83
N ASP A 194 -30.07 -1.46 -9.01
CA ASP A 194 -31.19 -2.34 -9.31
C ASP A 194 -30.91 -3.42 -10.39
N LYS A 195 -29.65 -3.59 -10.82
CA LYS A 195 -29.24 -4.59 -11.83
C LYS A 195 -28.37 -5.69 -11.24
N SER A 196 -27.43 -5.32 -10.38
CA SER A 196 -26.40 -6.23 -9.86
C SER A 196 -26.27 -6.14 -8.35
N PHE A 197 -25.90 -7.24 -7.71
CA PHE A 197 -25.40 -7.30 -6.35
C PHE A 197 -23.95 -6.84 -6.38
N SER A 198 -23.60 -5.75 -5.68
CA SER A 198 -22.23 -5.22 -5.68
C SER A 198 -21.46 -5.64 -4.44
N VAL A 199 -20.18 -5.94 -4.62
CA VAL A 199 -19.27 -6.33 -3.53
C VAL A 199 -17.99 -5.52 -3.63
N TYR A 200 -17.57 -4.96 -2.50
CA TYR A 200 -16.36 -4.17 -2.36
C TYR A 200 -15.54 -4.62 -1.16
N LEU A 201 -14.23 -4.40 -1.26
CA LEU A 201 -13.31 -4.43 -0.13
C LEU A 201 -13.11 -2.99 0.32
N SER A 202 -13.52 -2.66 1.54
CA SER A 202 -13.32 -1.35 2.16
C SER A 202 -12.08 -1.37 3.05
N ALA A 203 -11.22 -0.39 2.84
CA ALA A 203 -9.93 -0.24 3.48
C ALA A 203 -10.01 0.94 4.46
N GLU A 204 -10.28 0.65 5.73
CA GLU A 204 -10.73 1.65 6.71
C GLU A 204 -9.58 2.47 7.29
N GLY A 205 -8.75 1.84 8.12
CA GLY A 205 -7.66 2.51 8.82
C GLY A 205 -6.59 1.53 9.25
N PHE A 206 -5.70 1.92 10.15
CA PHE A 206 -4.55 1.10 10.53
C PHE A 206 -4.64 0.57 11.95
N VAL A 207 -3.89 -0.49 12.23
CA VAL A 207 -3.63 -0.90 13.62
C VAL A 207 -2.82 0.17 14.35
N LYS A 208 -2.92 0.19 15.68
CA LYS A 208 -2.21 1.18 16.51
C LYS A 208 -0.70 1.14 16.22
N ASN A 209 -0.09 2.33 16.06
CA ASN A 209 1.33 2.55 15.78
C ASN A 209 1.83 2.09 14.39
N ALA A 210 0.95 1.70 13.48
CA ALA A 210 1.34 1.51 12.08
C ALA A 210 1.43 2.88 11.37
N PRO A 211 2.41 3.08 10.47
CA PRO A 211 2.45 4.26 9.61
C PRO A 211 1.22 4.34 8.71
N ASN A 212 0.64 5.54 8.59
CA ASN A 212 -0.41 5.82 7.61
C ASN A 212 0.23 5.93 6.22
N THR A 213 -0.02 4.95 5.36
CA THR A 213 0.57 4.90 4.01
C THR A 213 -0.30 4.08 3.08
N LYS A 214 -0.04 4.19 1.77
CA LYS A 214 -0.77 3.40 0.78
C LYS A 214 -0.56 1.91 1.00
N THR A 215 -1.62 1.13 0.79
CA THR A 215 -1.60 -0.33 0.96
C THR A 215 -1.91 -1.00 -0.37
N TYR A 216 -0.92 -1.66 -0.95
CA TYR A 216 -1.14 -2.56 -2.06
C TYR A 216 -1.85 -3.82 -1.58
N ALA A 217 -2.90 -4.23 -2.29
CA ALA A 217 -3.47 -5.56 -2.13
C ALA A 217 -3.86 -6.16 -3.48
N ARG A 218 -3.57 -7.45 -3.63
CA ARG A 218 -4.15 -8.29 -4.67
C ARG A 218 -5.07 -9.29 -3.99
N PHE A 219 -6.34 -9.27 -4.37
CA PHE A 219 -7.39 -9.97 -3.65
C PHE A 219 -8.43 -10.59 -4.58
N LYS A 220 -9.26 -11.49 -4.05
CA LYS A 220 -10.46 -12.03 -4.71
C LYS A 220 -11.67 -11.78 -3.84
N LEU A 221 -12.68 -11.10 -4.38
CA LEU A 221 -13.99 -11.00 -3.77
C LEU A 221 -14.86 -12.17 -4.21
N ARG A 222 -15.69 -12.67 -3.31
CA ARG A 222 -16.39 -13.96 -3.49
C ARG A 222 -17.80 -13.93 -2.96
N VAL A 223 -18.71 -14.56 -3.68
CA VAL A 223 -20.03 -14.98 -3.18
C VAL A 223 -20.04 -16.51 -3.23
N LEU A 224 -20.20 -17.14 -2.07
CA LEU A 224 -20.02 -18.57 -1.92
C LEU A 224 -21.29 -19.31 -2.34
N ASP A 225 -21.14 -20.17 -3.34
CA ASP A 225 -22.08 -21.26 -3.60
C ASP A 225 -22.10 -22.22 -2.40
N GLN A 226 -23.29 -22.43 -1.83
CA GLN A 226 -23.51 -23.25 -0.63
C GLN A 226 -23.87 -24.72 -0.92
N VAL A 227 -23.97 -25.10 -2.19
CA VAL A 227 -24.45 -26.42 -2.63
C VAL A 227 -23.33 -27.17 -3.36
N SER A 228 -22.79 -26.57 -4.42
CA SER A 228 -21.84 -27.19 -5.33
C SER A 228 -20.38 -26.78 -5.08
N TRP A 229 -20.15 -25.84 -4.16
CA TRP A 229 -18.83 -25.25 -3.86
C TRP A 229 -18.17 -24.55 -5.07
N ASN A 230 -18.93 -24.24 -6.11
CA ASN A 230 -18.50 -23.46 -7.26
C ASN A 230 -18.73 -21.96 -7.02
N HIS A 231 -17.89 -21.36 -6.18
CA HIS A 231 -18.06 -19.97 -5.77
C HIS A 231 -17.91 -18.98 -6.94
N ALA A 232 -18.71 -17.91 -6.92
CA ALA A 232 -18.50 -16.78 -7.81
C ALA A 232 -17.33 -15.95 -7.26
N GLU A 233 -16.24 -15.82 -8.02
CA GLU A 233 -15.03 -15.11 -7.60
C GLU A 233 -14.62 -14.07 -8.65
N ARG A 234 -14.20 -12.88 -8.21
CA ARG A 234 -13.57 -11.85 -9.07
C ARG A 234 -12.30 -11.33 -8.41
N ALA A 235 -11.21 -11.31 -9.16
CA ALA A 235 -9.92 -10.84 -8.68
C ALA A 235 -9.74 -9.33 -8.93
N GLY A 236 -9.27 -8.62 -7.90
CA GLY A 236 -8.93 -7.20 -7.94
C GLY A 236 -7.48 -6.96 -7.52
N THR A 237 -6.93 -5.81 -7.91
CA THR A 237 -5.63 -5.34 -7.46
C THR A 237 -5.70 -3.84 -7.31
N GLU A 238 -5.30 -3.33 -6.15
CA GLU A 238 -5.42 -1.90 -5.84
C GLU A 238 -4.29 -1.41 -4.95
N TRP A 239 -3.95 -0.13 -5.09
CA TRP A 239 -3.19 0.66 -4.12
C TRP A 239 -4.13 1.54 -3.31
N PHE A 240 -4.65 1.00 -2.21
CA PHE A 240 -5.55 1.74 -1.34
C PHE A 240 -4.83 2.92 -0.67
N ASP A 241 -5.37 4.12 -0.77
CA ASP A 241 -4.84 5.34 -0.16
C ASP A 241 -4.77 5.24 1.36
N ALA A 242 -4.06 6.16 2.03
CA ALA A 242 -3.97 6.13 3.49
C ALA A 242 -5.31 6.45 4.17
N GLU A 243 -6.16 7.24 3.51
CA GLU A 243 -7.52 7.53 3.95
C GLU A 243 -8.49 6.38 3.60
N PRO A 244 -9.68 6.33 4.22
CA PRO A 244 -10.68 5.33 3.89
C PRO A 244 -11.03 5.31 2.41
N GLU A 245 -10.94 4.14 1.80
CA GLU A 245 -11.21 3.92 0.37
C GLU A 245 -11.79 2.52 0.16
N GLN A 246 -12.54 2.31 -0.92
CA GLN A 246 -13.02 0.99 -1.32
C GLN A 246 -12.65 0.64 -2.77
N SER A 247 -12.47 -0.65 -3.03
CA SER A 247 -12.24 -1.18 -4.37
C SER A 247 -12.93 -2.53 -4.53
N GLY A 248 -13.51 -2.77 -5.70
CA GLY A 248 -14.40 -3.90 -5.92
C GLY A 248 -15.21 -3.78 -7.19
N PHE A 249 -16.40 -4.37 -7.19
CA PHE A 249 -17.18 -4.58 -8.41
C PHE A 249 -18.65 -4.19 -8.21
N ALA A 250 -19.05 -3.12 -8.90
CA ALA A 250 -20.45 -2.69 -8.96
C ALA A 250 -21.33 -3.77 -9.60
N ASP A 251 -20.80 -4.43 -10.62
CA ASP A 251 -21.45 -5.45 -11.43
C ASP A 251 -21.09 -6.88 -10.95
N PHE A 252 -20.84 -7.10 -9.66
CA PHE A 252 -20.28 -8.39 -9.18
C PHE A 252 -21.13 -9.60 -9.59
N MET A 253 -22.44 -9.57 -9.36
CA MET A 253 -23.37 -10.66 -9.70
C MET A 253 -24.76 -10.13 -10.05
N PRO A 254 -25.32 -10.43 -11.24
CA PRO A 254 -26.68 -10.02 -11.59
C PRO A 254 -27.69 -10.46 -10.52
N LEU A 255 -28.64 -9.59 -10.17
CA LEU A 255 -29.60 -9.89 -9.08
C LEU A 255 -30.42 -11.16 -9.36
N GLY A 256 -30.75 -11.43 -10.62
CA GLY A 256 -31.46 -12.65 -11.02
C GLY A 256 -30.66 -13.95 -10.85
N LYS A 257 -29.36 -13.88 -10.54
CA LYS A 257 -28.49 -15.04 -10.24
C LYS A 257 -28.19 -15.22 -8.75
N LEU A 258 -28.69 -14.33 -7.88
CA LEU A 258 -28.34 -14.33 -6.46
C LEU A 258 -29.08 -15.41 -5.64
N ASP A 259 -30.09 -16.05 -6.22
CA ASP A 259 -30.85 -17.14 -5.58
C ASP A 259 -29.98 -18.41 -5.37
N GLU A 260 -30.58 -19.57 -5.16
CA GLU A 260 -29.84 -20.83 -5.12
C GLU A 260 -28.90 -20.97 -6.35
N PRO A 261 -27.61 -21.29 -6.15
CA PRO A 261 -27.03 -21.89 -4.95
C PRO A 261 -26.38 -20.92 -3.95
N TYR A 262 -26.51 -19.60 -4.14
CA TYR A 262 -25.82 -18.58 -3.34
C TYR A 262 -26.61 -18.10 -2.13
N LEU A 263 -27.90 -17.81 -2.30
CA LEU A 263 -28.81 -17.42 -1.22
C LEU A 263 -29.65 -18.63 -0.80
N VAL A 264 -29.22 -19.34 0.25
CA VAL A 264 -29.90 -20.55 0.75
C VAL A 264 -30.43 -20.29 2.15
N LYS A 265 -31.72 -20.57 2.38
CA LYS A 265 -32.40 -20.37 3.68
C LYS A 265 -32.17 -18.96 4.26
N ASP A 266 -32.28 -17.96 3.40
CA ASP A 266 -32.11 -16.54 3.73
C ASP A 266 -30.72 -16.20 4.32
N LYS A 267 -29.70 -16.95 3.91
CA LYS A 267 -28.29 -16.72 4.27
C LYS A 267 -27.47 -16.56 3.00
N LEU A 268 -26.61 -15.55 2.99
CA LEU A 268 -25.63 -15.30 1.94
C LEU A 268 -24.24 -15.24 2.57
N TYR A 269 -23.24 -15.81 1.91
CA TYR A 269 -21.86 -15.78 2.37
C TYR A 269 -21.00 -15.02 1.36
N VAL A 270 -20.44 -13.91 1.81
CA VAL A 270 -19.57 -13.06 1.01
C VAL A 270 -18.19 -13.10 1.62
N GLY A 271 -17.14 -13.22 0.81
CA GLY A 271 -15.78 -13.36 1.31
C GLY A 271 -14.74 -12.61 0.51
N VAL A 272 -13.57 -12.50 1.11
CA VAL A 272 -12.35 -11.98 0.47
C VAL A 272 -11.20 -12.98 0.64
N GLU A 273 -10.39 -13.17 -0.40
CA GLU A 273 -9.06 -13.80 -0.34
C GLU A 273 -7.98 -12.78 -0.63
N PHE A 274 -7.04 -12.53 0.27
CA PHE A 274 -5.83 -11.78 -0.03
C PHE A 274 -4.78 -12.73 -0.60
N GLU A 275 -4.42 -12.55 -1.86
CA GLU A 275 -3.28 -13.27 -2.45
C GLU A 275 -1.97 -12.63 -1.97
N VAL A 276 -1.94 -11.30 -1.91
CA VAL A 276 -0.79 -10.49 -1.48
C VAL A 276 -1.27 -9.20 -0.83
N ILE A 277 -0.56 -8.75 0.18
CA ILE A 277 -0.74 -7.42 0.77
C ILE A 277 0.62 -6.77 1.05
N SER A 278 0.72 -5.45 0.92
CA SER A 278 1.85 -4.70 1.49
C SER A 278 1.61 -4.35 2.95
N THR A 279 2.67 -4.34 3.73
CA THR A 279 2.65 -3.83 5.11
C THR A 279 3.81 -2.88 5.33
N THR A 280 3.56 -1.83 6.10
CA THR A 280 4.60 -0.88 6.53
C THR A 280 4.57 -0.79 8.05
N ASN A 281 5.75 -0.85 8.67
CA ASN A 281 5.92 -0.71 10.12
C ASN A 281 7.12 0.18 10.42
N TYR A 282 7.12 0.86 11.58
CA TYR A 282 8.33 1.54 12.05
C TYR A 282 9.41 0.53 12.46
N CYS A 283 10.66 0.80 12.08
CA CYS A 283 11.85 0.03 12.43
C CYS A 283 13.03 0.98 12.72
#